data_AF-A0A1A8L4A2-F1
#
_entry.id   AF-A0A1A8L4A2-F1
#
_cell.length_a   1.000
_cell.length_b   1.000
_cell.length_c   1.000
_cell.angle_alpha   90.00
_cell.angle_beta   90.00
_cell.angle_gamma   90.00
#
_symmetry.space_group_name_H-M   'P 1'
#
loop_
_entity.id
_entity.type
_entity.pdbx_description
1 polymer ?
#
loop_
_entity_poly.entity_id
_entity_poly.type
_entity_poly.pdbx_seq_one_letter_code
_entity_poly.pdbx_strand_id
1 'polypeptide(L)'
;MNLDSLSLALSQISYLVDNLTKKNYRASQQEIQHIVNRHGPEADRHLLRCLFSHVDFSGDGKSSGKDFHPFLIQECVSLISKPNFIATLCYAIDNPLHYQKSLKPSAHLFTQLSKVLKLSKVQEVIFGLALLNSSNTDLRGFAAQFIKQKLPDLLRSYVDADLGGNQEGGFQDIAIEVLHLLLSHLLFGQKGASGVGQEQIDAFLKTLCRDFPQERCPVVLAPLLYPEKR
;
A
#
# COMPACT_ATOMS: atom_id res chain seq x y z
N MET A 1 -35.68 -0.64 16.17
CA MET A 1 -34.20 -0.73 16.25
C MET A 1 -33.63 0.58 15.75
N ASN A 2 -33.00 1.38 16.61
CA ASN A 2 -32.20 2.53 16.15
C ASN A 2 -30.90 1.96 15.59
N LEU A 3 -30.84 1.76 14.27
CA LEU A 3 -29.57 1.51 13.60
C LEU A 3 -28.73 2.77 13.76
N ASP A 4 -27.58 2.65 14.41
CA ASP A 4 -26.58 3.71 14.41
C ASP A 4 -26.28 4.09 12.95
N SER A 5 -26.18 5.39 12.69
CA SER A 5 -25.97 5.98 11.36
C SER A 5 -24.75 5.36 10.66
N LEU A 6 -23.71 5.01 11.42
CA LEU A 6 -22.55 4.30 10.90
C LEU A 6 -22.88 2.87 10.47
N SER A 7 -23.62 2.11 11.28
CA SER A 7 -23.98 0.72 10.94
C SER A 7 -24.79 0.63 9.65
N LEU A 8 -25.67 1.61 9.40
CA LEU A 8 -26.40 1.72 8.15
C LEU A 8 -25.45 1.98 6.96
N ALA A 9 -24.52 2.93 7.13
CA ALA A 9 -23.53 3.26 6.11
C ALA A 9 -22.63 2.06 5.74
N LEU A 10 -22.15 1.31 6.74
CA LEU A 10 -21.34 0.11 6.49
C LEU A 10 -22.16 -0.97 5.75
N SER A 11 -23.44 -1.13 6.11
CA SER A 11 -24.34 -2.07 5.42
C SER A 11 -24.57 -1.66 3.96
N GLN A 12 -24.70 -0.36 3.69
CA GLN A 12 -24.85 0.18 2.34
C GLN A 12 -23.58 -0.03 1.49
N ILE A 13 -22.39 0.16 2.08
CA ILE A 13 -21.12 -0.17 1.40
C ILE A 13 -21.09 -1.64 1.01
N SER A 14 -21.41 -2.55 1.94
CA SER A 14 -21.45 -3.99 1.64
C SER A 14 -22.44 -4.30 0.52
N TYR A 15 -23.64 -3.73 0.54
CA TYR A 15 -24.63 -3.91 -0.51
C TYR A 15 -24.15 -3.41 -1.88
N LEU A 16 -23.58 -2.21 -1.95
CA LEU A 16 -23.08 -1.62 -3.19
C LEU A 16 -21.92 -2.43 -3.78
N VAL A 17 -21.04 -2.95 -2.92
CA VAL A 17 -19.97 -3.85 -3.33
C VAL A 17 -20.56 -5.17 -3.81
N ASP A 18 -21.39 -5.88 -3.03
CA ASP A 18 -21.91 -7.21 -3.42
C ASP A 18 -22.65 -7.22 -4.77
N ASN A 19 -23.29 -6.09 -5.11
CA ASN A 19 -24.07 -5.87 -6.33
C ASN A 19 -23.31 -5.10 -7.43
N LEU A 20 -21.98 -4.99 -7.33
CA LEU A 20 -21.17 -4.31 -8.34
C LEU A 20 -21.21 -5.06 -9.68
N THR A 21 -21.46 -4.31 -10.76
CA THR A 21 -21.50 -4.77 -12.14
C THR A 21 -20.95 -3.69 -13.08
N LYS A 22 -20.56 -4.05 -14.29
CA LYS A 22 -20.19 -3.08 -15.35
C LYS A 22 -21.19 -1.95 -15.54
N LYS A 23 -22.50 -2.22 -15.36
CA LYS A 23 -23.57 -1.24 -15.61
C LYS A 23 -23.67 -0.18 -14.53
N ASN A 24 -23.47 -0.55 -13.26
CA ASN A 24 -23.59 0.36 -12.13
C ASN A 24 -22.23 0.81 -11.55
N TYR A 25 -21.11 0.29 -12.07
CA TYR A 25 -19.76 0.53 -11.55
C TYR A 25 -19.50 1.99 -11.13
N ARG A 26 -19.68 2.95 -12.05
CA ARG A 26 -19.42 4.37 -11.76
C ARG A 26 -20.35 4.94 -10.70
N ALA A 27 -21.63 4.58 -10.75
CA ALA A 27 -22.62 5.07 -9.78
C ALA A 27 -22.33 4.50 -8.38
N SER A 28 -22.13 3.18 -8.29
CA SER A 28 -21.76 2.50 -7.04
C SER A 28 -20.46 3.06 -6.46
N GLN A 29 -19.44 3.30 -7.29
CA GLN A 29 -18.18 3.87 -6.84
C GLN A 29 -18.35 5.29 -6.28
N GLN A 30 -19.10 6.16 -6.97
CA GLN A 30 -19.36 7.52 -6.49
C GLN A 30 -20.14 7.53 -5.17
N GLU A 31 -21.15 6.67 -5.06
CA GLU A 31 -21.96 6.55 -3.84
C GLU A 31 -21.14 6.00 -2.67
N ILE A 32 -20.34 4.95 -2.90
CA ILE A 32 -19.38 4.43 -1.91
C ILE A 32 -18.44 5.54 -1.45
N GLN A 33 -17.86 6.31 -2.38
CA GLN A 33 -16.94 7.39 -2.02
C GLN A 33 -17.63 8.50 -1.22
N HIS A 34 -18.90 8.81 -1.52
CA HIS A 34 -19.68 9.75 -0.75
C HIS A 34 -19.88 9.27 0.70
N ILE A 35 -20.21 7.99 0.88
CA ILE A 35 -20.37 7.38 2.21
C ILE A 35 -19.03 7.39 2.96
N VAL A 36 -17.95 6.97 2.31
CA VAL A 36 -16.60 6.97 2.90
C VAL A 36 -16.19 8.37 3.35
N ASN A 37 -16.38 9.39 2.50
CA ASN A 37 -16.04 10.77 2.84
C ASN A 37 -16.86 11.30 4.03
N ARG A 38 -18.09 10.83 4.20
CA ARG A 38 -18.98 11.24 5.29
C ARG A 38 -18.67 10.54 6.62
N HIS A 39 -18.29 9.27 6.57
CA HIS A 39 -18.11 8.42 7.76
C HIS A 39 -16.63 8.19 8.12
N GLY A 40 -15.71 8.63 7.28
CA GLY A 40 -14.28 8.68 7.57
C GLY A 40 -13.58 7.31 7.60
N PRO A 41 -12.51 7.16 8.41
CA PRO A 41 -11.61 6.01 8.36
C PRO A 41 -12.27 4.65 8.58
N GLU A 42 -13.37 4.59 9.34
CA GLU A 42 -14.05 3.32 9.61
C GLU A 42 -14.78 2.77 8.38
N ALA A 43 -15.40 3.66 7.59
CA ALA A 43 -15.98 3.29 6.31
C ALA A 43 -14.91 2.89 5.29
N ASP A 44 -13.76 3.59 5.29
CA ASP A 44 -12.59 3.25 4.45
C ASP A 44 -12.08 1.82 4.75
N ARG A 45 -11.92 1.47 6.04
CA ARG A 45 -11.53 0.11 6.47
C ARG A 45 -12.53 -0.93 6.00
N HIS A 46 -13.82 -0.66 6.20
CA HIS A 46 -14.88 -1.59 5.84
C HIS A 46 -14.98 -1.80 4.33
N LEU A 47 -14.87 -0.75 3.53
CA LEU A 47 -14.81 -0.84 2.07
C LEU A 47 -13.66 -1.76 1.63
N LEU A 48 -12.46 -1.54 2.16
CA LEU A 48 -11.30 -2.34 1.81
C LEU A 48 -11.50 -3.82 2.16
N ARG A 49 -12.08 -4.12 3.32
CA ARG A 49 -12.44 -5.49 3.73
C ARG A 49 -13.46 -6.13 2.79
N CYS A 50 -14.50 -5.38 2.40
CA CYS A 50 -15.49 -5.83 1.43
C CYS A 50 -14.83 -6.16 0.08
N LEU A 51 -14.00 -5.27 -0.46
CA LEU A 51 -13.31 -5.50 -1.73
C LEU A 51 -12.36 -6.69 -1.65
N PHE A 52 -11.54 -6.79 -0.60
CA PHE A 52 -10.68 -7.95 -0.39
C PHE A 52 -11.47 -9.24 -0.35
N SER A 53 -12.64 -9.27 0.28
CA SER A 53 -13.42 -10.49 0.46
C SER A 53 -13.99 -11.11 -0.82
N HIS A 54 -14.07 -10.34 -1.91
CA HIS A 54 -14.53 -10.80 -3.23
C HIS A 54 -13.38 -11.24 -4.15
N VAL A 55 -12.13 -11.15 -3.67
CA VAL A 55 -10.92 -11.48 -4.43
C VAL A 55 -10.25 -12.72 -3.86
N ASP A 56 -9.91 -13.67 -4.72
CA ASP A 56 -9.14 -14.85 -4.34
C ASP A 56 -7.65 -14.62 -4.56
N PHE A 57 -6.88 -14.68 -3.47
CA PHE A 57 -5.43 -14.51 -3.46
C PHE A 57 -4.67 -15.83 -3.63
N SER A 58 -5.34 -16.99 -3.60
CA SER A 58 -4.67 -18.30 -3.67
C SER A 58 -4.27 -18.75 -5.08
N GLY A 59 -4.83 -18.14 -6.13
CA GLY A 59 -4.61 -18.51 -7.54
C GLY A 59 -4.09 -17.37 -8.42
N ASP A 60 -4.34 -17.43 -9.73
CA ASP A 60 -3.94 -16.41 -10.72
C ASP A 60 -4.71 -15.07 -10.63
N GLY A 61 -5.45 -14.82 -9.54
CA GLY A 61 -6.34 -13.65 -9.43
C GLY A 61 -7.56 -13.71 -10.35
N LYS A 62 -7.95 -14.91 -10.83
CA LYS A 62 -9.19 -15.09 -11.59
C LYS A 62 -10.37 -15.15 -10.63
N SER A 63 -10.87 -14.01 -10.16
CA SER A 63 -12.22 -13.98 -9.54
C SER A 63 -13.27 -14.45 -10.53
N SER A 64 -14.40 -14.90 -10.00
CA SER A 64 -15.66 -15.08 -10.72
C SER A 64 -16.14 -13.79 -11.41
N GLY A 65 -15.55 -13.44 -12.56
CA GLY A 65 -16.12 -12.59 -13.62
C GLY A 65 -16.59 -11.16 -13.30
N LYS A 66 -16.41 -10.66 -12.07
CA LYS A 66 -16.97 -9.39 -11.59
C LYS A 66 -15.90 -8.29 -11.50
N ASP A 67 -16.31 -7.03 -11.69
CA ASP A 67 -15.43 -5.85 -11.77
C ASP A 67 -14.83 -5.40 -10.41
N PHE A 68 -14.67 -6.32 -9.46
CA PHE A 68 -14.08 -6.06 -8.15
C PHE A 68 -12.57 -5.82 -8.20
N HIS A 69 -11.87 -6.57 -9.04
CA HIS A 69 -10.43 -6.48 -9.20
C HIS A 69 -9.95 -5.07 -9.58
N PRO A 70 -10.49 -4.42 -10.64
CA PRO A 70 -10.05 -3.07 -10.98
C PRO A 70 -10.39 -2.06 -9.88
N PHE A 71 -11.51 -2.22 -9.17
CA PHE A 71 -11.86 -1.33 -8.07
C PHE A 71 -10.91 -1.49 -6.88
N LEU A 72 -10.61 -2.72 -6.47
CA LEU A 72 -9.64 -3.00 -5.40
C LEU A 72 -8.26 -2.44 -5.74
N ILE A 73 -7.78 -2.62 -6.98
CA ILE A 73 -6.49 -2.06 -7.42
C ILE A 73 -6.51 -0.53 -7.28
N GLN A 74 -7.56 0.12 -7.79
CA GLN A 74 -7.70 1.57 -7.70
C GLN A 74 -7.71 2.06 -6.24
N GLU A 75 -8.47 1.40 -5.38
CA GLU A 75 -8.55 1.75 -3.95
C GLU A 75 -7.20 1.55 -3.27
N CYS A 76 -6.47 0.47 -3.56
CA CYS A 76 -5.13 0.25 -3.03
C CYS A 76 -4.15 1.35 -3.47
N VAL A 77 -4.19 1.78 -4.74
CA VAL A 77 -3.35 2.87 -5.24
C VAL A 77 -3.67 4.19 -4.53
N SER A 78 -4.96 4.51 -4.35
CA SER A 78 -5.37 5.72 -3.64
C SER A 78 -5.01 5.68 -2.16
N LEU A 79 -5.18 4.52 -1.52
CA LEU A 79 -4.98 4.32 -0.10
C LEU A 79 -3.55 4.60 0.34
N ILE A 80 -2.55 4.25 -0.48
CA ILE A 80 -1.13 4.43 -0.16
C ILE A 80 -0.77 5.88 0.18
N SER A 81 -1.46 6.85 -0.43
CA SER A 81 -1.24 8.28 -0.18
C SER A 81 -2.07 8.84 0.99
N LYS A 82 -2.94 8.02 1.60
CA LYS A 82 -3.77 8.47 2.75
C LYS A 82 -2.98 8.34 4.06
N PRO A 83 -3.16 9.28 5.02
CA PRO A 83 -2.43 9.24 6.29
C PRO A 83 -2.75 8.02 7.16
N ASN A 84 -3.93 7.41 6.98
CA ASN A 84 -4.36 6.19 7.66
C ASN A 84 -4.02 4.89 6.89
N PHE A 85 -3.16 4.94 5.86
CA PHE A 85 -2.79 3.78 5.03
C PHE A 85 -2.42 2.55 5.85
N ILE A 86 -1.41 2.67 6.72
CA ILE A 86 -0.86 1.54 7.49
C ILE A 86 -1.95 0.91 8.35
N ALA A 87 -2.68 1.72 9.11
CA ALA A 87 -3.73 1.24 9.99
C ALA A 87 -4.88 0.58 9.21
N THR A 88 -5.25 1.13 8.06
CA THR A 88 -6.36 0.63 7.23
C THR A 88 -6.00 -0.70 6.57
N LEU A 89 -4.81 -0.79 5.96
CA LEU A 89 -4.33 -2.01 5.32
C LEU A 89 -4.13 -3.14 6.35
N CYS A 90 -3.45 -2.86 7.47
CA CYS A 90 -3.24 -3.87 8.52
C CYS A 90 -4.56 -4.37 9.07
N TYR A 91 -5.50 -3.48 9.40
CA TYR A 91 -6.79 -3.88 9.94
C TYR A 91 -7.57 -4.77 8.96
N ALA A 92 -7.58 -4.41 7.66
CA ALA A 92 -8.31 -5.16 6.65
C ALA A 92 -7.75 -6.56 6.42
N ILE A 93 -6.43 -6.73 6.47
CA ILE A 93 -5.76 -8.02 6.29
C ILE A 93 -5.83 -8.87 7.58
N ASP A 94 -5.74 -8.25 8.75
CA ASP A 94 -5.82 -8.94 10.03
C ASP A 94 -7.24 -9.41 10.37
N ASN A 95 -8.26 -8.68 9.88
CA ASN A 95 -9.67 -8.93 10.19
C ASN A 95 -10.50 -9.18 8.90
N PRO A 96 -10.17 -10.21 8.10
CA PRO A 96 -10.92 -10.50 6.88
C PRO A 96 -12.39 -10.81 7.19
N LEU A 97 -13.29 -10.53 6.24
CA LEU A 97 -14.68 -10.95 6.37
C LEU A 97 -14.78 -12.49 6.33
N HIS A 98 -15.79 -13.06 7.00
CA HIS A 98 -15.90 -14.49 7.27
C HIS A 98 -15.85 -15.41 6.03
N TYR A 99 -16.24 -14.90 4.87
CA TYR A 99 -16.22 -15.64 3.60
C TYR A 99 -14.89 -15.53 2.83
N GLN A 100 -13.95 -14.70 3.28
CA GLN A 100 -12.60 -14.62 2.72
C GLN A 100 -11.72 -15.73 3.31
N LYS A 101 -11.27 -16.66 2.45
CA LYS A 101 -10.50 -17.84 2.84
C LYS A 101 -9.04 -17.81 2.41
N SER A 102 -8.69 -16.98 1.43
CA SER A 102 -7.36 -16.92 0.79
C SER A 102 -6.41 -15.90 1.44
N LEU A 103 -6.95 -14.87 2.09
CA LEU A 103 -6.18 -13.82 2.76
C LEU A 103 -5.73 -14.28 4.15
N LYS A 104 -4.75 -15.19 4.19
CA LYS A 104 -4.19 -15.75 5.44
C LYS A 104 -2.67 -15.59 5.48
N PRO A 105 -2.07 -15.40 6.67
CA PRO A 105 -0.62 -15.35 6.81
C PRO A 105 0.04 -16.58 6.21
N SER A 106 0.93 -16.36 5.24
CA SER A 106 1.73 -17.41 4.61
C SER A 106 2.96 -16.79 3.94
N ALA A 107 3.97 -17.62 3.65
CA ALA A 107 5.17 -17.18 2.93
C ALA A 107 4.88 -16.65 1.51
N HIS A 108 3.75 -17.06 0.91
CA HIS A 108 3.37 -16.67 -0.45
C HIS A 108 2.37 -15.51 -0.50
N LEU A 109 1.84 -15.07 0.64
CA LEU A 109 0.80 -14.04 0.67
C LEU A 109 1.25 -12.74 -0.02
N PHE A 110 2.48 -12.30 0.23
CA PHE A 110 2.99 -11.05 -0.34
C PHE A 110 3.19 -11.16 -1.85
N THR A 111 3.71 -12.28 -2.35
CA THR A 111 3.87 -12.48 -3.80
C THR A 111 2.51 -12.60 -4.50
N GLN A 112 1.52 -13.19 -3.84
CA GLN A 112 0.13 -13.25 -4.30
C GLN A 112 -0.52 -11.86 -4.31
N LEU A 113 -0.38 -11.08 -3.23
CA LEU A 113 -0.85 -9.70 -3.17
C LEU A 113 -0.24 -8.85 -4.29
N SER A 114 1.08 -8.91 -4.49
CA SER A 114 1.77 -8.22 -5.57
C SER A 114 1.16 -8.54 -6.94
N LYS A 115 0.94 -9.83 -7.22
CA LYS A 115 0.41 -10.30 -8.51
C LYS A 115 -1.04 -9.87 -8.73
N VAL A 116 -1.89 -10.09 -7.74
CA VAL A 116 -3.34 -9.81 -7.84
C VAL A 116 -3.61 -8.31 -7.91
N LEU A 117 -2.90 -7.53 -7.10
CA LEU A 117 -3.04 -6.07 -7.05
C LEU A 117 -2.20 -5.35 -8.12
N LYS A 118 -1.38 -6.09 -8.87
CA LYS A 118 -0.45 -5.55 -9.88
C LYS A 118 0.45 -4.45 -9.31
N LEU A 119 1.00 -4.69 -8.12
CA LEU A 119 1.84 -3.72 -7.42
C LEU A 119 3.12 -3.44 -8.22
N SER A 120 3.47 -2.17 -8.37
CA SER A 120 4.80 -1.77 -8.82
C SER A 120 5.87 -2.14 -7.77
N LYS A 121 7.16 -2.18 -8.15
CA LYS A 121 8.26 -2.48 -7.22
C LYS A 121 8.22 -1.60 -5.96
N VAL A 122 7.89 -0.32 -6.12
CA VAL A 122 7.73 0.63 -4.99
C VAL A 122 6.54 0.22 -4.13
N GLN A 123 5.38 -0.04 -4.74
CA GLN A 123 4.17 -0.42 -4.01
C GLN A 123 4.34 -1.75 -3.25
N GLU A 124 5.06 -2.74 -3.82
CA GLU A 124 5.41 -3.99 -3.13
C GLU A 124 6.12 -3.70 -1.79
N VAL A 125 7.17 -2.86 -1.85
CA VAL A 125 7.93 -2.46 -0.65
C VAL A 125 7.01 -1.71 0.33
N ILE A 126 6.18 -0.78 -0.15
CA ILE A 126 5.35 0.04 0.73
C ILE A 126 4.25 -0.77 1.43
N PHE A 127 3.65 -1.74 0.72
CA PHE A 127 2.74 -2.71 1.32
C PHE A 127 3.43 -3.57 2.37
N GLY A 128 4.63 -4.08 2.07
CA GLY A 128 5.40 -4.85 3.04
C GLY A 128 5.76 -4.03 4.28
N LEU A 129 6.16 -2.77 4.11
CA LEU A 129 6.47 -1.85 5.22
C LEU A 129 5.26 -1.57 6.10
N ALA A 130 4.09 -1.35 5.49
CA ALA A 130 2.85 -1.19 6.23
C ALA A 130 2.55 -2.42 7.09
N LEU A 131 2.67 -3.62 6.50
CA LEU A 131 2.35 -4.88 7.17
C LEU A 131 3.34 -5.32 8.25
N LEU A 132 4.47 -4.64 8.41
CA LEU A 132 5.30 -4.74 9.62
C LEU A 132 4.55 -4.28 10.89
N ASN A 133 3.46 -3.52 10.74
CA ASN A 133 2.62 -3.02 11.83
C ASN A 133 1.36 -3.87 12.06
N SER A 134 1.25 -5.04 11.40
CA SER A 134 0.15 -5.97 11.62
C SER A 134 0.07 -6.44 13.08
N SER A 135 -1.15 -6.69 13.55
CA SER A 135 -1.41 -7.32 14.85
C SER A 135 -1.04 -8.81 14.86
N ASN A 136 -0.92 -9.45 13.69
CA ASN A 136 -0.53 -10.84 13.54
C ASN A 136 1.01 -10.99 13.48
N THR A 137 1.58 -11.73 14.43
CA THR A 137 3.02 -11.95 14.54
C THR A 137 3.63 -12.68 13.35
N ASP A 138 2.94 -13.67 12.81
CA ASP A 138 3.43 -14.45 11.67
C ASP A 138 3.45 -13.58 10.41
N LEU A 139 2.39 -12.79 10.21
CA LEU A 139 2.31 -11.84 9.10
C LEU A 139 3.44 -10.82 9.15
N ARG A 140 3.76 -10.28 10.33
CA ARG A 140 4.93 -9.40 10.52
C ARG A 140 6.24 -10.10 10.18
N GLY A 141 6.40 -11.37 10.56
CA GLY A 141 7.57 -12.18 10.21
C GLY A 141 7.73 -12.35 8.69
N PHE A 142 6.64 -12.68 7.99
CA PHE A 142 6.64 -12.79 6.52
C PHE A 142 6.86 -11.43 5.84
N ALA A 143 6.29 -10.34 6.37
CA ALA A 143 6.53 -8.99 5.88
C ALA A 143 8.02 -8.61 5.98
N ALA A 144 8.66 -8.90 7.11
CA ALA A 144 10.08 -8.62 7.32
C ALA A 144 10.96 -9.39 6.33
N GLN A 145 10.67 -10.67 6.08
CA GLN A 145 11.37 -11.48 5.08
C GLN A 145 11.18 -10.92 3.66
N PHE A 146 9.95 -10.53 3.32
CA PHE A 146 9.63 -9.95 2.01
C PHE A 146 10.36 -8.62 1.78
N ILE A 147 10.37 -7.72 2.76
CA ILE A 147 11.08 -6.44 2.69
C ILE A 147 12.58 -6.64 2.58
N LYS A 148 13.16 -7.57 3.35
CA LYS A 148 14.59 -7.87 3.31
C LYS A 148 15.07 -8.30 1.91
N GLN A 149 14.17 -8.85 1.09
CA GLN A 149 14.46 -9.20 -0.31
C GLN A 149 14.19 -8.03 -1.25
N LYS A 150 13.00 -7.43 -1.19
CA LYS A 150 12.51 -6.46 -2.18
C LYS A 150 13.13 -5.07 -2.06
N LEU A 151 13.43 -4.63 -0.85
CA LEU A 151 13.91 -3.28 -0.60
C LEU A 151 15.33 -3.06 -1.15
N PRO A 152 16.34 -3.92 -0.88
CA PRO A 152 17.66 -3.79 -1.51
C PRO A 152 17.60 -3.77 -3.03
N ASP A 153 16.73 -4.60 -3.64
CA ASP A 153 16.58 -4.65 -5.10
C ASP A 153 15.93 -3.38 -5.67
N LEU A 154 14.96 -2.79 -4.96
CA LEU A 154 14.36 -1.51 -5.34
C LEU A 154 15.39 -0.38 -5.33
N LEU A 155 16.18 -0.26 -4.24
CA LEU A 155 17.18 0.80 -4.12
C LEU A 155 18.26 0.66 -5.20
N ARG A 156 18.74 -0.57 -5.44
CA ARG A 156 19.72 -0.85 -6.50
C ARG A 156 19.15 -0.48 -7.87
N SER A 157 17.93 -0.92 -8.17
CA SER A 157 17.26 -0.63 -9.45
C SER A 157 17.11 0.87 -9.71
N TYR A 158 16.89 1.68 -8.68
CA TYR A 158 16.78 3.13 -8.83
C TYR A 158 18.13 3.82 -9.01
N VAL A 159 19.14 3.43 -8.22
CA VAL A 159 20.51 3.95 -8.36
C VAL A 159 21.10 3.60 -9.74
N ASP A 160 20.84 2.39 -10.23
CA ASP A 160 21.36 1.93 -11.52
C ASP A 160 20.60 2.52 -12.72
N ALA A 161 19.27 2.74 -12.61
CA ALA A 161 18.46 3.37 -13.66
C ALA A 161 18.94 4.80 -13.97
N ASP A 162 19.55 5.44 -13.00
CA ASP A 162 20.14 6.77 -13.08
C ASP A 162 21.37 6.85 -14.01
N LEU A 163 21.98 5.69 -14.33
CA LEU A 163 23.13 5.55 -15.24
C LEU A 163 22.72 5.32 -16.71
N GLY A 164 21.45 4.97 -16.97
CA GLY A 164 20.93 4.71 -18.30
C GLY A 164 19.59 5.43 -18.48
N GLY A 165 19.60 6.61 -19.10
CA GLY A 165 18.53 7.61 -19.12
C GLY A 165 17.18 7.22 -19.76
N ASN A 166 16.61 6.05 -19.46
CA ASN A 166 15.26 5.71 -19.81
C ASN A 166 14.71 4.55 -18.94
N GLN A 167 13.53 4.77 -18.35
CA GLN A 167 12.42 3.80 -18.11
C GLN A 167 11.90 3.70 -16.66
N GLU A 168 10.59 3.99 -16.53
CA GLU A 168 9.54 3.35 -15.71
C GLU A 168 9.72 3.15 -14.19
N GLY A 169 10.79 3.65 -13.57
CA GLY A 169 11.09 3.39 -12.15
C GLY A 169 11.36 4.62 -11.28
N GLY A 170 11.13 5.83 -11.79
CA GLY A 170 11.49 7.06 -11.08
C GLY A 170 10.66 7.29 -9.81
N PHE A 171 11.32 7.60 -8.70
CA PHE A 171 10.66 8.12 -7.50
C PHE A 171 10.05 9.53 -7.70
N GLN A 172 10.14 10.09 -8.91
CA GLN A 172 9.62 11.41 -9.28
C GLN A 172 8.09 11.41 -9.47
N ASP A 173 7.51 10.29 -9.92
CA ASP A 173 6.07 10.16 -10.18
C ASP A 173 5.29 9.53 -9.02
N ILE A 174 5.96 9.23 -7.91
CA ILE A 174 5.30 8.67 -6.72
C ILE A 174 4.83 9.78 -5.77
N ALA A 175 3.79 9.47 -4.99
CA ALA A 175 3.32 10.39 -3.95
C ALA A 175 4.43 10.66 -2.91
N ILE A 176 4.54 11.90 -2.43
CA ILE A 176 5.61 12.33 -1.52
C ILE A 176 5.53 11.56 -0.20
N GLU A 177 4.33 11.22 0.25
CA GLU A 177 4.04 10.42 1.44
C GLU A 177 4.69 9.04 1.36
N VAL A 178 4.73 8.46 0.16
CA VAL A 178 5.36 7.15 -0.11
C VAL A 178 6.87 7.24 0.07
N LEU A 179 7.48 8.27 -0.51
CA LEU A 179 8.91 8.50 -0.37
C LEU A 179 9.29 8.79 1.08
N HIS A 180 8.48 9.59 1.76
CA HIS A 180 8.66 9.90 3.17
C HIS A 180 8.61 8.64 4.04
N LEU A 181 7.64 7.74 3.81
CA LEU A 181 7.54 6.47 4.53
C LEU A 181 8.76 5.59 4.31
N LEU A 182 9.21 5.46 3.05
CA LEU A 182 10.41 4.71 2.69
C LEU A 182 11.65 5.25 3.39
N LEU A 183 11.90 6.56 3.29
CA LEU A 183 13.04 7.22 3.92
C LEU A 183 13.00 7.11 5.45
N SER A 184 11.83 7.30 6.05
CA SER A 184 11.66 7.16 7.50
C SER A 184 12.05 5.75 7.96
N HIS A 185 11.67 4.73 7.19
CA HIS A 185 12.07 3.35 7.48
C HIS A 185 13.58 3.13 7.31
N LEU A 186 14.19 3.65 6.25
CA LEU A 186 15.62 3.48 5.99
C LEU A 186 16.51 4.18 7.02
N LEU A 187 16.13 5.40 7.43
CA LEU A 187 16.95 6.25 8.29
C LEU A 187 16.75 5.97 9.77
N PHE A 188 15.51 5.63 10.18
CA PHE A 188 15.15 5.47 11.59
C PHE A 188 14.64 4.08 11.95
N GLY A 189 14.55 3.16 10.99
CA GLY A 189 14.17 1.77 11.23
C GLY A 189 15.24 0.99 12.01
N GLN A 190 14.89 -0.24 12.39
CA GLN A 190 15.83 -1.13 13.06
C GLN A 190 16.99 -1.49 12.12
N LYS A 191 18.20 -1.08 12.47
CA LYS A 191 19.42 -1.38 11.70
C LYS A 191 19.55 -2.88 11.45
N GLY A 192 19.77 -3.26 10.19
CA GLY A 192 19.91 -4.66 9.77
C GLY A 192 18.61 -5.43 9.50
N ALA A 193 17.43 -4.90 9.89
CA ALA A 193 16.15 -5.54 9.61
C ALA A 193 15.76 -5.48 8.12
N SER A 194 16.17 -4.40 7.44
CA SER A 194 15.79 -4.09 6.05
C SER A 194 16.65 -4.80 4.99
N GLY A 195 17.74 -5.46 5.39
CA GLY A 195 18.68 -6.11 4.46
C GLY A 195 19.54 -5.15 3.62
N VAL A 196 19.43 -3.84 3.87
CA VAL A 196 20.16 -2.78 3.15
C VAL A 196 21.41 -2.38 3.95
N GLY A 197 22.57 -2.36 3.29
CA GLY A 197 23.82 -1.86 3.87
C GLY A 197 23.93 -0.34 3.81
N GLN A 198 24.74 0.27 4.69
CA GLN A 198 24.89 1.73 4.75
C GLN A 198 25.34 2.34 3.43
N GLU A 199 26.30 1.72 2.74
CA GLU A 199 26.78 2.21 1.44
C GLU A 199 25.66 2.29 0.38
N GLN A 200 24.72 1.34 0.42
CA GLN A 200 23.58 1.35 -0.50
C GLN A 200 22.57 2.45 -0.13
N ILE A 201 22.37 2.70 1.17
CA ILE A 201 21.54 3.82 1.64
C ILE A 201 22.18 5.14 1.19
N ASP A 202 23.48 5.31 1.38
CA ASP A 202 24.20 6.54 1.03
C ASP A 202 24.16 6.79 -0.49
N ALA A 203 24.34 5.74 -1.30
CA ALA A 203 24.22 5.83 -2.75
C ALA A 203 22.79 6.23 -3.17
N PHE A 204 21.77 5.59 -2.58
CA PHE A 204 20.38 5.90 -2.82
C PHE A 204 20.04 7.37 -2.46
N LEU A 205 20.43 7.83 -1.27
CA LEU A 205 20.20 9.21 -0.83
C LEU A 205 20.90 10.21 -1.73
N LYS A 206 22.13 9.91 -2.19
CA LYS A 206 22.86 10.78 -3.11
C LYS A 206 22.14 10.92 -4.45
N THR A 207 21.64 9.82 -5.02
CA THR A 207 20.81 9.84 -6.24
C THR A 207 19.52 10.62 -6.00
N LEU A 208 18.84 10.39 -4.88
CA LEU A 208 17.58 11.05 -4.56
C LEU A 208 17.75 12.57 -4.33
N CYS A 209 18.83 13.02 -3.69
CA CYS A 209 19.16 14.44 -3.50
C CYS A 209 19.43 15.18 -4.82
N ARG A 210 19.76 14.45 -5.90
CA ARG A 210 19.88 15.04 -7.24
C ARG A 210 18.51 15.26 -7.88
N ASP A 211 17.60 14.30 -7.68
CA ASP A 211 16.22 14.36 -8.18
C ASP A 211 15.36 15.36 -7.40
N PHE A 212 15.68 15.57 -6.13
CA PHE A 212 15.03 16.56 -5.26
C PHE A 212 16.05 17.59 -4.75
N PRO A 213 16.60 18.49 -5.61
CA PRO A 213 17.53 19.52 -5.18
C PRO A 213 16.97 20.36 -4.04
N GLN A 214 17.84 20.87 -3.18
CA GLN A 214 17.44 21.55 -1.94
C GLN A 214 16.41 22.66 -2.16
N GLU A 215 16.53 23.45 -3.23
CA GLU A 215 15.65 24.58 -3.54
C GLU A 215 14.23 24.14 -3.96
N ARG A 216 14.08 22.89 -4.41
CA ARG A 216 12.83 22.30 -4.91
C ARG A 216 12.38 21.08 -4.10
N CYS A 217 13.08 20.77 -3.01
CA CYS A 217 12.78 19.64 -2.17
C CYS A 217 11.50 19.90 -1.34
N PRO A 218 10.51 19.00 -1.39
CA PRO A 218 9.33 19.11 -0.54
C PRO A 218 9.70 19.25 0.94
N VAL A 219 9.02 20.15 1.65
CA VAL A 219 9.31 20.48 3.06
C VAL A 219 9.34 19.25 3.97
N VAL A 220 8.50 18.26 3.70
CA VAL A 220 8.43 17.01 4.48
C VAL A 220 9.64 16.09 4.25
N LEU A 221 10.32 16.19 3.10
CA LEU A 221 11.50 15.37 2.78
C LEU A 221 12.80 16.06 3.19
N ALA A 222 12.82 17.39 3.27
CA ALA A 222 14.04 18.16 3.57
C ALA A 222 14.75 17.71 4.87
N PRO A 223 14.07 17.42 5.99
CA PRO A 223 14.73 16.91 7.20
C PRO A 223 15.36 15.52 7.04
N LEU A 224 14.89 14.73 6.08
CA LEU A 224 15.38 13.37 5.82
C LEU A 224 16.57 13.38 4.86
N LEU A 225 16.54 14.28 3.86
CA LEU A 225 17.57 14.38 2.82
C LEU A 225 18.73 15.31 3.19
N TYR A 226 18.47 16.34 4.00
CA TYR A 226 19.45 17.38 4.34
C TYR A 226 19.51 17.66 5.87
N PRO A 227 19.87 16.66 6.70
CA PRO A 227 19.84 16.79 8.17
C PRO A 227 20.86 17.79 8.74
N GLU A 228 21.99 18.00 8.06
CA GLU A 228 23.15 18.79 8.52
C GLU A 228 22.97 20.32 8.48
N LYS A 229 21.83 20.84 8.00
CA LYS A 229 21.57 22.29 7.86
C LYS A 229 20.51 22.82 8.84
N ARG A 230 20.42 22.23 10.03
CA ARG A 230 19.61 22.77 11.14
C ARG A 230 20.39 23.72 12.02
#